data_AF-A0A1B0BSS8-F1
#
_entry.id   AF-A0A1B0BSS8-F1
#
_cell.length_a   1.000
_cell.length_b   1.000
_cell.length_c   1.000
_cell.angle_alpha   90.00
_cell.angle_beta   90.00
_cell.angle_gamma   90.00
#
_symmetry.space_group_name_H-M   'P 1'
#
loop_
_entity.id
_entity.type
_entity.pdbx_description
1 polymer ?
#
loop_
_entity_poly.entity_id
_entity_poly.type
_entity_poly.pdbx_seq_one_letter_code
_entity_poly.pdbx_strand_id
1 'polypeptide(L)'
;MNAEAGEEIKTKMTVEKNKKDNNKMEKKFEKNFKLIPFVRFISHQQSLFPTIFGLYFNHNEEESITQGMKIETNQLGNTFQYHPSTKGNEDFHGGYIKYFIRKHLANKYDVKLIDRLAEHVIAYPENYQTGKNPKLKEAIKKHYKIYTDKNTTAIDIRYSIKVVSLSRSIFGERVVPRKEFHTYYENLLAIVKYLDSLTYNTMEMYPELNCEYFQAQSVILFDGDVAFEIMVSKYDLSAKRVKYNQKIIQSILHSLSYYKRTGKKIRKLVIYNPLLGEEHVVELKDIDFELLEEALDKDLTAFQSNRLHNNNNYFRILY
;
A
#
# COMPACT_ATOMS: atom_id res chain seq x y z
N MET A 1 -42.53 29.43 49.38
CA MET A 1 -41.42 29.75 48.46
C MET A 1 -40.14 29.17 49.04
N ASN A 2 -39.68 28.05 48.47
CA ASN A 2 -38.31 27.49 48.59
C ASN A 2 -38.25 26.20 47.74
N ALA A 3 -38.68 26.31 46.49
CA ALA A 3 -38.56 25.23 45.50
C ALA A 3 -37.53 25.56 44.41
N GLU A 4 -37.18 26.84 44.23
CA GLU A 4 -36.24 27.31 43.19
C GLU A 4 -34.76 27.08 43.56
N ALA A 5 -34.43 26.99 44.85
CA ALA A 5 -33.06 26.68 45.30
C ALA A 5 -32.66 25.21 45.04
N GLY A 6 -33.63 24.31 44.80
CA GLY A 6 -33.39 22.90 44.51
C GLY A 6 -33.04 22.61 43.05
N GLU A 7 -33.42 23.50 42.13
CA GLU A 7 -33.11 23.35 40.70
C GLU A 7 -31.72 23.89 40.36
N GLU A 8 -31.29 25.04 40.91
CA GLU A 8 -29.92 25.55 40.67
C GLU A 8 -28.81 24.60 41.14
N ILE A 9 -29.05 23.86 42.23
CA ILE A 9 -28.09 22.86 42.75
C ILE A 9 -28.03 21.63 41.82
N LYS A 10 -29.16 21.22 41.23
CA LYS A 10 -29.20 20.15 40.23
C LYS A 10 -28.51 20.56 38.93
N THR A 11 -28.66 21.80 38.48
CA THR A 11 -28.01 22.28 37.25
C THR A 11 -26.49 22.41 37.43
N LYS A 12 -26.01 22.90 38.59
CA LYS A 12 -24.58 22.93 38.92
C LYS A 12 -23.96 21.52 39.03
N MET A 13 -24.64 20.57 39.66
CA MET A 13 -24.19 19.17 39.72
C MET A 13 -24.13 18.51 38.34
N THR A 14 -25.02 18.89 37.41
CA THR A 14 -25.05 18.32 36.05
C THR A 14 -23.92 18.88 35.18
N VAL A 15 -23.59 20.17 35.34
CA VAL A 15 -22.45 20.81 34.65
C VAL A 15 -21.10 20.29 35.17
N GLU A 16 -20.96 20.04 36.47
CA GLU A 16 -19.75 19.41 37.03
C GLU A 16 -19.61 17.93 36.66
N LYS A 17 -20.71 17.19 36.51
CA LYS A 17 -20.67 15.81 35.99
C LYS A 17 -20.21 15.77 34.53
N ASN A 18 -20.73 16.67 33.68
CA ASN A 18 -20.31 16.77 32.28
C ASN A 18 -18.85 17.24 32.13
N LYS A 19 -18.34 18.11 33.01
CA LYS A 19 -16.91 18.47 33.04
C LYS A 19 -16.00 17.34 33.54
N LYS A 20 -16.46 16.51 34.48
CA LYS A 20 -15.71 15.32 34.94
C LYS A 20 -15.73 14.20 33.90
N ASP A 21 -16.82 14.03 33.15
CA ASP A 21 -16.90 13.02 32.09
C ASP A 21 -16.12 13.44 30.84
N ASN A 22 -16.08 14.74 30.48
CA ASN A 22 -15.19 15.24 29.42
C ASN A 22 -13.70 15.13 29.80
N ASN A 23 -13.32 15.45 31.06
CA ASN A 23 -11.94 15.24 31.53
C ASN A 23 -11.56 13.75 31.61
N LYS A 24 -12.53 12.85 31.77
CA LYS A 24 -12.31 11.40 31.73
C LYS A 24 -12.25 10.87 30.29
N MET A 25 -12.89 11.54 29.34
CA MET A 25 -12.81 11.26 27.89
C MET A 25 -11.47 11.74 27.32
N GLU A 26 -11.04 12.95 27.64
CA GLU A 26 -9.72 13.50 27.28
C GLU A 26 -8.57 12.72 27.94
N LYS A 27 -8.72 12.22 29.18
CA LYS A 27 -7.74 11.30 29.80
C LYS A 27 -7.86 9.84 29.36
N LYS A 28 -8.88 9.45 28.60
CA LYS A 28 -8.97 8.10 28.00
C LYS A 28 -8.25 8.00 26.65
N PHE A 29 -7.98 9.14 26.00
CA PHE A 29 -7.16 9.24 24.79
C PHE A 29 -5.70 8.79 25.03
N GLU A 30 -5.25 8.75 26.29
CA GLU A 30 -3.85 8.42 26.65
C GLU A 30 -3.53 6.92 26.77
N LYS A 31 -4.46 5.98 26.56
CA LYS A 31 -4.15 4.55 26.75
C LYS A 31 -4.52 3.67 25.56
N ASN A 32 -3.50 3.47 24.74
CA ASN A 32 -3.27 2.32 23.86
C ASN A 32 -3.71 2.47 22.39
N PHE A 33 -3.25 3.51 21.70
CA PHE A 33 -2.96 3.33 20.29
C PHE A 33 -1.77 2.35 20.15
N LYS A 34 -2.07 1.09 19.81
CA LYS A 34 -1.06 0.17 19.25
C LYS A 34 -1.07 0.35 17.74
N LEU A 35 -0.39 1.39 17.30
CA LEU A 35 -0.17 1.71 15.90
C LEU A 35 0.98 0.86 15.39
N ILE A 36 0.70 -0.39 15.00
CA ILE A 36 1.77 -1.26 14.54
C ILE A 36 1.66 -1.44 13.01
N PRO A 37 2.33 -0.58 12.21
CA PRO A 37 2.13 -0.50 10.77
C PRO A 37 2.94 -1.50 9.92
N PHE A 38 2.44 -1.87 8.74
CA PHE A 38 3.16 -2.75 7.81
C PHE A 38 4.28 -2.01 7.04
N VAL A 39 5.38 -1.65 7.72
CA VAL A 39 6.55 -1.02 7.09
C VAL A 39 7.85 -1.62 7.63
N ARG A 40 8.90 -1.65 6.79
CA ARG A 40 10.23 -2.11 7.21
C ARG A 40 10.91 -1.00 8.01
N PHE A 41 11.22 -1.19 9.28
CA PHE A 41 11.88 -0.13 10.07
C PHE A 41 13.36 0.05 9.67
N ILE A 42 13.86 1.27 9.85
CA ILE A 42 15.30 1.57 9.74
C ILE A 42 15.95 1.38 11.12
N SER A 43 17.11 0.72 11.15
CA SER A 43 17.98 0.64 12.34
C SER A 43 19.20 1.52 12.12
N HIS A 44 19.59 2.30 13.14
CA HIS A 44 20.77 3.17 13.11
C HIS A 44 22.13 2.45 13.22
N GLN A 45 22.19 1.11 13.17
CA GLN A 45 23.47 0.38 13.17
C GLN A 45 23.82 -0.20 11.78
N GLN A 46 24.94 0.30 11.25
CA GLN A 46 25.62 -0.20 10.05
C GLN A 46 26.21 -1.59 10.31
N SER A 47 25.60 -2.65 9.79
CA SER A 47 26.33 -3.78 9.17
C SER A 47 25.45 -4.94 8.76
N LEU A 48 24.29 -5.17 9.37
CA LEU A 48 23.47 -6.34 9.04
C LEU A 48 22.00 -5.97 9.19
N PHE A 49 21.38 -5.52 8.09
CA PHE A 49 19.94 -5.30 7.98
C PHE A 49 19.17 -6.50 8.55
N PRO A 50 18.44 -6.38 9.67
CA PRO A 50 17.74 -7.52 10.20
C PRO A 50 16.22 -7.32 10.21
N THR A 51 15.59 -8.31 9.58
CA THR A 51 14.30 -8.92 9.90
C THR A 51 13.05 -8.08 9.70
N ILE A 52 12.38 -8.42 8.60
CA ILE A 52 11.03 -8.05 8.21
C ILE A 52 10.06 -8.37 9.35
N PHE A 53 9.45 -7.35 9.96
CA PHE A 53 8.28 -7.54 10.80
C PHE A 53 7.06 -7.03 10.04
N GLY A 54 6.22 -7.96 9.57
CA GLY A 54 4.86 -7.64 9.18
C GLY A 54 4.07 -7.39 10.44
N LEU A 55 3.55 -6.18 10.62
CA LEU A 55 2.83 -5.83 11.83
C LEU A 55 1.35 -6.12 11.63
N TYR A 56 0.79 -6.91 12.56
CA TYR A 56 -0.59 -7.35 12.55
C TYR A 56 -1.40 -6.47 13.49
N PHE A 57 -2.52 -5.95 13.00
CA PHE A 57 -3.48 -5.23 13.83
C PHE A 57 -4.16 -6.20 14.79
N ASN A 58 -4.30 -5.78 16.05
CA ASN A 58 -5.14 -6.47 17.01
C ASN A 58 -6.60 -6.29 16.55
N HIS A 59 -7.33 -7.38 16.43
CA HIS A 59 -8.59 -7.52 15.69
C HIS A 59 -9.83 -6.86 16.35
N ASN A 60 -9.68 -5.78 17.11
CA ASN A 60 -10.86 -5.06 17.60
C ASN A 60 -11.37 -4.15 16.48
N GLU A 61 -12.49 -4.53 15.89
CA GLU A 61 -13.08 -4.03 14.63
C GLU A 61 -13.44 -2.54 14.59
N GLU A 62 -13.14 -1.77 15.65
CA GLU A 62 -13.59 -0.39 15.86
C GLU A 62 -12.46 0.62 16.13
N GLU A 63 -11.24 0.18 16.41
CA GLU A 63 -10.11 1.09 16.70
C GLU A 63 -9.42 1.50 15.39
N SER A 64 -10.12 2.37 14.65
CA SER A 64 -9.53 3.12 13.55
C SER A 64 -8.50 4.12 14.09
N ILE A 65 -7.33 4.15 13.46
CA ILE A 65 -6.26 5.16 13.67
C ILE A 65 -6.79 6.59 13.50
N THR A 66 -7.95 6.71 12.86
CA THR A 66 -8.66 7.95 12.61
C THR A 66 -10.13 7.68 12.84
N GLN A 67 -10.61 7.94 14.07
CA GLN A 67 -12.05 8.01 14.34
C GLN A 67 -12.71 8.89 13.26
N GLY A 68 -13.62 8.31 12.47
CA GLY A 68 -14.36 9.04 11.43
C GLY A 68 -13.86 8.90 9.98
N MET A 69 -12.83 8.08 9.69
CA MET A 69 -12.49 7.78 8.30
C MET A 69 -13.62 6.98 7.61
N LYS A 70 -14.24 7.60 6.61
CA LYS A 70 -15.23 6.97 5.74
C LYS A 70 -14.53 6.45 4.48
N ILE A 71 -14.72 5.16 4.21
CA ILE A 71 -14.29 4.54 2.94
C ILE A 71 -15.48 4.60 1.99
N GLU A 72 -15.32 5.29 0.86
CA GLU A 72 -16.33 5.36 -0.19
C GLU A 72 -15.97 4.36 -1.29
N THR A 73 -16.87 3.41 -1.57
CA THR A 73 -16.66 2.40 -2.61
C THR A 73 -17.48 2.76 -3.84
N ASN A 74 -16.81 2.90 -4.98
CA ASN A 74 -17.40 3.22 -6.28
C ASN A 74 -17.33 1.99 -7.20
N GLN A 75 -18.47 1.58 -7.76
CA GLN A 75 -18.50 0.57 -8.82
C GLN A 75 -18.20 1.25 -10.17
N LEU A 76 -17.06 0.93 -10.75
CA LEU A 76 -16.57 1.51 -12.00
C LEU A 76 -16.86 0.63 -13.23
N GLY A 77 -17.14 -0.66 -13.01
CA GLY A 77 -17.42 -1.60 -14.09
C GLY A 77 -17.75 -2.99 -13.56
N ASN A 78 -17.77 -3.99 -14.44
CA ASN A 78 -18.05 -5.36 -14.05
C ASN A 78 -16.84 -6.03 -13.40
N THR A 79 -17.10 -7.00 -12.52
CA THR A 79 -16.09 -7.96 -12.08
C THR A 79 -15.57 -8.75 -13.28
N PHE A 80 -14.25 -8.75 -13.46
CA PHE A 80 -13.62 -9.39 -14.60
C PHE A 80 -13.79 -10.90 -14.53
N GLN A 81 -13.91 -11.56 -15.67
CA GLN A 81 -13.78 -13.02 -15.77
C GLN A 81 -12.33 -13.41 -16.05
N TYR A 82 -11.87 -14.50 -15.43
CA TYR A 82 -10.50 -14.97 -15.65
C TYR A 82 -10.53 -15.88 -16.87
N HIS A 83 -9.54 -15.73 -17.75
CA HIS A 83 -9.33 -16.73 -18.78
C HIS A 83 -9.00 -18.09 -18.11
N PRO A 84 -9.49 -19.24 -18.63
CA PRO A 84 -9.24 -20.54 -18.02
C PRO A 84 -7.75 -20.87 -17.79
N SER A 85 -6.85 -20.34 -18.64
CA SER A 85 -5.40 -20.50 -18.48
C SER A 85 -4.82 -19.83 -17.22
N THR A 86 -5.57 -18.93 -16.60
CA THR A 86 -5.15 -18.21 -15.39
C THR A 86 -5.31 -19.05 -14.13
N LYS A 87 -6.03 -20.18 -14.20
CA LYS A 87 -6.19 -21.10 -13.07
C LYS A 87 -4.82 -21.57 -12.55
N GLY A 88 -4.54 -21.28 -11.28
CA GLY A 88 -3.26 -21.57 -10.63
C GLY A 88 -2.14 -20.58 -10.94
N ASN A 89 -2.44 -19.49 -11.66
CA ASN A 89 -1.54 -18.40 -12.02
C ASN A 89 -2.11 -17.02 -11.66
N GLU A 90 -3.10 -16.96 -10.77
CA GLU A 90 -3.86 -15.76 -10.43
C GLU A 90 -2.96 -14.64 -9.90
N ASP A 91 -1.97 -14.98 -9.07
CA ASP A 91 -0.99 -14.03 -8.54
C ASP A 91 -0.12 -13.41 -9.65
N PHE A 92 0.29 -14.20 -10.64
CA PHE A 92 1.08 -13.71 -11.79
C PHE A 92 0.23 -12.85 -12.71
N HIS A 93 -1.03 -13.24 -12.92
CA HIS A 93 -1.98 -12.42 -13.65
C HIS A 93 -2.19 -11.07 -12.94
N GLY A 94 -2.35 -11.07 -11.62
CA GLY A 94 -2.42 -9.83 -10.84
C GLY A 94 -1.17 -8.97 -11.00
N GLY A 95 0.02 -9.58 -10.94
CA GLY A 95 1.29 -8.90 -11.23
C GLY A 95 1.31 -8.26 -12.62
N TYR A 96 0.94 -9.01 -13.64
CA TYR A 96 0.80 -8.52 -15.02
C TYR A 96 -0.13 -7.30 -15.12
N ILE A 97 -1.31 -7.35 -14.49
CA ILE A 97 -2.27 -6.22 -14.51
C ILE A 97 -1.67 -4.97 -13.85
N LYS A 98 -0.93 -5.09 -12.75
CA LYS A 98 -0.24 -3.94 -12.14
C LYS A 98 0.77 -3.31 -13.10
N TYR A 99 1.55 -4.13 -13.80
CA TYR A 99 2.54 -3.64 -14.77
C TYR A 99 1.88 -2.99 -15.99
N PHE A 100 0.74 -3.54 -16.43
CA PHE A 100 -0.08 -2.98 -17.49
C PHE A 100 -0.59 -1.59 -17.13
N ILE A 101 -1.18 -1.42 -15.94
CA ILE A 101 -1.67 -0.12 -15.44
C ILE A 101 -0.53 0.88 -15.34
N ARG A 102 0.62 0.49 -14.77
CA ARG A 102 1.80 1.37 -14.66
C ARG A 102 2.29 1.82 -16.03
N LYS A 103 2.36 0.93 -17.02
CA LYS A 103 2.74 1.30 -18.39
C LYS A 103 1.79 2.33 -18.97
N HIS A 104 0.49 2.06 -18.88
CA HIS A 104 -0.54 2.97 -19.41
C HIS A 104 -0.47 4.35 -18.77
N LEU A 105 -0.39 4.40 -17.45
CA LEU A 105 -0.23 5.65 -16.71
C LEU A 105 1.08 6.36 -17.08
N ALA A 106 2.19 5.64 -17.22
CA ALA A 106 3.46 6.24 -17.62
C ALA A 106 3.38 6.94 -18.99
N ASN A 107 2.70 6.29 -19.96
CA ASN A 107 2.45 6.91 -21.26
C ASN A 107 1.52 8.13 -21.16
N LYS A 108 0.40 8.02 -20.42
CA LYS A 108 -0.61 9.08 -20.29
C LYS A 108 -0.03 10.38 -19.72
N TYR A 109 0.84 10.28 -18.73
CA TYR A 109 1.41 11.42 -18.01
C TYR A 109 2.84 11.77 -18.45
N ASP A 110 3.35 11.15 -19.54
CA ASP A 110 4.72 11.28 -20.05
C ASP A 110 5.81 11.20 -18.96
N VAL A 111 5.69 10.19 -18.08
CA VAL A 111 6.69 9.95 -17.03
C VAL A 111 7.57 8.77 -17.37
N LYS A 112 8.82 8.83 -16.91
CA LYS A 112 9.78 7.74 -17.08
C LYS A 112 9.30 6.49 -16.32
N LEU A 113 9.07 5.41 -17.07
CA LEU A 113 8.76 4.11 -16.49
C LEU A 113 10.06 3.39 -16.10
N ILE A 114 10.16 2.99 -14.85
CA ILE A 114 11.29 2.24 -14.30
C ILE A 114 10.74 0.99 -13.61
N ASP A 115 11.45 -0.12 -13.72
CA ASP A 115 11.21 -1.29 -12.87
C ASP A 115 12.51 -1.75 -12.20
N ARG A 116 12.67 -1.38 -10.93
CA ARG A 116 13.87 -1.71 -10.15
C ARG A 116 14.09 -3.22 -9.98
N LEU A 117 13.02 -4.04 -10.01
CA LEU A 117 13.15 -5.49 -9.89
C LEU A 117 13.67 -6.07 -11.20
N ALA A 118 13.14 -5.63 -12.34
CA ALA A 118 13.63 -6.01 -13.65
C ALA A 118 15.08 -5.55 -13.86
N GLU A 119 15.40 -4.31 -13.51
CA GLU A 119 16.78 -3.78 -13.58
C GLU A 119 17.75 -4.61 -12.75
N HIS A 120 17.36 -5.00 -11.54
CA HIS A 120 18.20 -5.82 -10.68
C HIS A 120 18.40 -7.24 -11.25
N VAL A 121 17.34 -7.88 -11.74
CA VAL A 121 17.43 -9.20 -12.40
C VAL A 121 18.29 -9.15 -13.67
N ILE A 122 18.28 -8.03 -14.39
CA ILE A 122 19.10 -7.82 -15.60
C ILE A 122 20.57 -7.56 -15.25
N ALA A 123 20.83 -6.79 -14.19
CA ALA A 123 22.18 -6.42 -13.76
C ALA A 123 22.92 -7.59 -13.10
N TYR A 124 22.20 -8.41 -12.33
CA TYR A 124 22.76 -9.54 -11.57
C TYR A 124 22.05 -10.86 -11.90
N PRO A 125 22.06 -11.31 -13.16
CA PRO A 125 21.29 -12.48 -13.58
C PRO A 125 21.72 -13.75 -12.84
N GLU A 126 22.99 -13.91 -12.50
CA GLU A 126 23.56 -15.06 -11.80
C GLU A 126 22.95 -15.32 -10.42
N ASN A 127 22.43 -14.28 -9.75
CA ASN A 127 21.84 -14.39 -8.41
C ASN A 127 20.47 -15.07 -8.40
N TYR A 128 19.89 -15.35 -9.56
CA TYR A 128 18.50 -15.80 -9.65
C TYR A 128 18.33 -17.14 -10.36
N GLN A 129 17.44 -17.98 -9.86
CA GLN A 129 17.04 -19.21 -10.55
C GLN A 129 15.77 -18.98 -11.37
N THR A 130 15.74 -19.48 -12.61
CA THR A 130 14.54 -19.43 -13.47
C THR A 130 13.93 -20.81 -13.74
N GLY A 131 14.34 -21.81 -12.95
CA GLY A 131 13.87 -23.18 -13.03
C GLY A 131 13.99 -23.74 -14.45
N LYS A 132 12.86 -24.21 -15.00
CA LYS A 132 12.79 -24.83 -16.33
C LYS A 132 12.78 -23.83 -17.49
N ASN A 133 12.86 -22.51 -17.23
CA ASN A 133 12.91 -21.49 -18.28
C ASN A 133 14.26 -20.75 -18.27
N PRO A 134 15.33 -21.36 -18.80
CA PRO A 134 16.67 -20.76 -18.78
C PRO A 134 16.76 -19.47 -19.61
N LYS A 135 15.87 -19.28 -20.60
CA LYS A 135 15.85 -18.11 -21.48
C LYS A 135 15.12 -16.90 -20.88
N LEU A 136 14.52 -17.04 -19.69
CA LEU A 136 13.65 -16.01 -19.12
C LEU A 136 14.39 -14.71 -18.78
N LYS A 137 15.64 -14.78 -18.28
CA LYS A 137 16.41 -13.58 -17.92
C LYS A 137 16.72 -12.73 -19.16
N GLU A 138 17.17 -13.38 -20.24
CA GLU A 138 17.41 -12.72 -21.53
C GLU A 138 16.11 -12.18 -22.15
N ALA A 139 15.00 -12.93 -22.01
CA ALA A 139 13.69 -12.45 -22.41
C ALA A 139 13.29 -11.18 -21.63
N ILE A 140 13.47 -11.16 -20.31
CA ILE A 140 13.21 -9.96 -19.48
C ILE A 140 14.08 -8.80 -19.94
N LYS A 141 15.38 -9.00 -20.16
CA LYS A 141 16.29 -7.97 -20.68
C LYS A 141 15.82 -7.37 -22.01
N LYS A 142 15.39 -8.21 -22.95
CA LYS A 142 14.85 -7.78 -24.24
C LYS A 142 13.53 -7.01 -24.07
N HIS A 143 12.58 -7.59 -23.34
CA HIS A 143 11.24 -7.04 -23.21
C HIS A 143 11.17 -5.84 -22.27
N TYR A 144 12.12 -5.67 -21.36
CA TYR A 144 12.23 -4.48 -20.50
C TYR A 144 12.47 -3.23 -21.32
N LYS A 145 13.35 -3.29 -22.34
CA LYS A 145 13.57 -2.16 -23.26
C LYS A 145 12.28 -1.72 -23.97
N ILE A 146 11.48 -2.69 -24.41
CA ILE A 146 10.17 -2.44 -25.05
C ILE A 146 9.20 -1.85 -24.02
N TYR A 147 9.15 -2.41 -22.81
CA TYR A 147 8.29 -1.94 -21.72
C TYR A 147 8.55 -0.47 -21.37
N THR A 148 9.81 -0.08 -21.22
CA THR A 148 10.20 1.29 -20.85
C THR A 148 10.18 2.28 -22.02
N ASP A 149 10.04 1.82 -23.26
CA ASP A 149 9.98 2.71 -24.43
C ASP A 149 8.68 3.51 -24.44
N LYS A 150 8.79 4.84 -24.36
CA LYS A 150 7.65 5.77 -24.35
C LYS A 150 6.80 5.72 -25.63
N ASN A 151 7.36 5.27 -26.75
CA ASN A 151 6.66 5.18 -28.03
C ASN A 151 5.76 3.94 -28.15
N THR A 152 5.80 3.04 -27.18
CA THR A 152 4.91 1.87 -27.13
C THR A 152 3.76 2.11 -26.16
N THR A 153 2.58 1.59 -26.48
CA THR A 153 1.40 1.64 -25.60
C THR A 153 1.20 0.33 -24.85
N ALA A 154 0.58 0.38 -23.67
CA ALA A 154 0.33 -0.83 -22.87
C ALA A 154 -0.44 -1.91 -23.64
N ILE A 155 -1.40 -1.48 -24.47
CA ILE A 155 -2.22 -2.37 -25.31
C ILE A 155 -1.38 -3.07 -26.38
N ASP A 156 -0.41 -2.41 -27.00
CA ASP A 156 0.35 -3.01 -28.10
C ASP A 156 1.40 -4.02 -27.62
N ILE A 157 1.89 -3.85 -26.39
CA ILE A 157 3.02 -4.64 -25.85
C ILE A 157 2.63 -5.60 -24.72
N ARG A 158 1.38 -6.08 -24.70
CA ARG A 158 0.85 -7.01 -23.68
C ARG A 158 1.78 -8.17 -23.34
N TYR A 159 2.37 -8.79 -24.36
CA TYR A 159 3.31 -9.91 -24.16
C TYR A 159 4.60 -9.45 -23.46
N SER A 160 5.19 -8.33 -23.88
CA SER A 160 6.37 -7.76 -23.21
C SER A 160 6.10 -7.43 -21.76
N ILE A 161 4.93 -6.83 -21.46
CA ILE A 161 4.50 -6.53 -20.09
C ILE A 161 4.41 -7.83 -19.26
N LYS A 162 3.82 -8.89 -19.82
CA LYS A 162 3.73 -10.20 -19.17
C LYS A 162 5.11 -10.74 -18.82
N VAL A 163 6.05 -10.75 -19.78
CA VAL A 163 7.43 -11.22 -19.55
C VAL A 163 8.12 -10.40 -18.46
N VAL A 164 8.06 -9.06 -18.55
CA VAL A 164 8.71 -8.17 -17.58
C VAL A 164 8.10 -8.32 -16.19
N SER A 165 6.79 -8.55 -16.07
CA SER A 165 6.12 -8.75 -14.77
C SER A 165 6.62 -9.98 -14.01
N LEU A 166 7.24 -10.96 -14.69
CA LEU A 166 7.86 -12.13 -14.06
C LEU A 166 9.15 -11.79 -13.32
N SER A 167 9.75 -10.61 -13.54
CA SER A 167 10.91 -10.14 -12.78
C SER A 167 10.64 -10.12 -11.28
N ARG A 168 9.43 -9.74 -10.85
CA ARG A 168 9.01 -9.78 -9.44
C ARG A 168 9.10 -11.18 -8.85
N SER A 169 8.70 -12.18 -9.60
CA SER A 169 8.70 -13.57 -9.15
C SER A 169 10.11 -14.12 -9.06
N ILE A 170 10.95 -13.82 -10.05
CA ILE A 170 12.37 -14.19 -10.05
C ILE A 170 13.10 -13.54 -8.89
N PHE A 171 12.90 -12.23 -8.71
CA PHE A 171 13.53 -11.46 -7.64
C PHE A 171 13.15 -12.00 -6.26
N GLY A 172 11.88 -12.40 -6.08
CA GLY A 172 11.39 -13.01 -4.84
C GLY A 172 11.54 -14.52 -4.77
N GLU A 173 12.37 -15.13 -5.63
CA GLU A 173 12.64 -16.58 -5.70
C GLU A 173 11.39 -17.47 -5.75
N ARG A 174 10.32 -16.95 -6.33
CA ARG A 174 9.05 -17.67 -6.48
C ARG A 174 9.06 -18.54 -7.72
N VAL A 175 8.32 -19.65 -7.66
CA VAL A 175 8.13 -20.55 -8.80
C VAL A 175 7.48 -19.80 -9.96
N VAL A 176 8.18 -19.65 -11.08
CA VAL A 176 7.66 -19.01 -12.29
C VAL A 176 6.59 -19.92 -12.94
N PRO A 177 5.48 -19.35 -13.48
CA PRO A 177 4.44 -20.11 -14.14
C PRO A 177 5.01 -20.91 -15.32
N ARG A 178 4.67 -22.20 -15.37
CA ARG A 178 5.11 -23.10 -16.47
C ARG A 178 4.32 -22.91 -17.75
N LYS A 179 3.05 -22.50 -17.62
CA LYS A 179 2.14 -22.28 -18.73
C LYS A 179 1.88 -20.80 -18.88
N GLU A 180 1.68 -20.38 -20.12
CA GLU A 180 1.24 -19.03 -20.41
C GLU A 180 -0.19 -18.83 -19.90
N PHE A 181 -0.43 -17.68 -19.26
CA PHE A 181 -1.76 -17.21 -18.89
C PHE A 181 -2.20 -16.07 -19.80
N HIS A 182 -3.51 -15.90 -19.97
CA HIS A 182 -4.11 -14.92 -20.85
C HIS A 182 -5.07 -14.02 -20.08
N THR A 183 -5.29 -12.83 -20.64
CA THR A 183 -6.27 -11.86 -20.16
C THR A 183 -7.14 -11.50 -21.36
N TYR A 184 -8.47 -11.49 -21.17
CA TYR A 184 -9.39 -11.05 -22.21
C TYR A 184 -9.10 -9.60 -22.60
N TYR A 185 -9.16 -9.32 -23.89
CA TYR A 185 -8.84 -8.00 -24.42
C TYR A 185 -9.78 -6.91 -23.89
N GLU A 186 -11.07 -7.22 -23.79
CA GLU A 186 -12.11 -6.35 -23.22
C GLU A 186 -11.81 -5.92 -21.77
N ASN A 187 -11.24 -6.79 -20.95
CA ASN A 187 -10.82 -6.45 -19.58
C ASN A 187 -9.71 -5.39 -19.60
N LEU A 188 -8.76 -5.49 -20.54
CA LEU A 188 -7.69 -4.49 -20.68
C LEU A 188 -8.22 -3.15 -21.18
N LEU A 189 -9.17 -3.17 -22.12
CA LEU A 189 -9.85 -1.95 -22.57
C LEU A 189 -10.65 -1.27 -21.45
N ALA A 190 -11.32 -2.04 -20.59
CA ALA A 190 -12.04 -1.50 -19.44
C ALA A 190 -11.08 -0.81 -18.45
N ILE A 191 -9.90 -1.39 -18.20
CA ILE A 191 -8.84 -0.74 -17.41
C ILE A 191 -8.43 0.58 -18.05
N VAL A 192 -8.08 0.56 -19.35
CA VAL A 192 -7.64 1.75 -20.08
C VAL A 192 -8.68 2.86 -20.01
N LYS A 193 -9.96 2.54 -20.26
CA LYS A 193 -11.07 3.49 -20.20
C LYS A 193 -11.15 4.21 -18.85
N TYR A 194 -11.03 3.47 -17.74
CA TYR A 194 -11.04 4.08 -16.42
C TYR A 194 -9.79 4.95 -16.18
N LEU A 195 -8.59 4.45 -16.51
CA LEU A 195 -7.35 5.23 -16.32
C LEU A 195 -7.34 6.51 -17.16
N ASP A 196 -7.92 6.48 -18.37
CA ASP A 196 -8.08 7.65 -19.24
C ASP A 196 -9.07 8.66 -18.65
N SER A 197 -10.07 8.21 -17.90
CA SER A 197 -11.02 9.09 -17.22
C SER A 197 -10.45 9.87 -16.02
N LEU A 198 -9.27 9.48 -15.51
CA LEU A 198 -8.62 10.21 -14.41
C LEU A 198 -8.22 11.62 -14.86
N THR A 199 -8.64 12.64 -14.12
CA THR A 199 -8.46 14.06 -14.50
C THR A 199 -7.30 14.76 -13.77
N TYR A 200 -6.34 14.00 -13.25
CA TYR A 200 -5.16 14.57 -12.59
C TYR A 200 -4.23 15.24 -13.61
N ASN A 201 -3.42 16.20 -13.16
CA ASN A 201 -2.53 16.97 -14.06
C ASN A 201 -1.12 16.39 -14.12
N THR A 202 -0.62 15.92 -12.99
CA THR A 202 0.75 15.45 -12.81
C THR A 202 0.78 14.10 -12.11
N MET A 203 1.83 13.34 -12.36
CA MET A 203 2.03 12.04 -11.72
C MET A 203 3.50 11.84 -11.32
N GLU A 204 3.72 11.35 -10.10
CA GLU A 204 5.01 10.82 -9.66
C GLU A 204 4.91 9.30 -9.59
N MET A 205 5.68 8.62 -10.45
CA MET A 205 5.79 7.17 -10.45
C MET A 205 7.06 6.78 -9.69
N TYR A 206 6.90 6.07 -8.56
CA TYR A 206 7.98 5.72 -7.65
C TYR A 206 8.57 6.86 -6.81
N PRO A 207 7.74 7.58 -6.03
CA PRO A 207 8.24 8.52 -5.05
C PRO A 207 9.16 7.81 -4.06
N GLU A 208 10.22 8.52 -3.67
CA GLU A 208 11.03 8.13 -2.53
C GLU A 208 10.25 8.39 -1.25
N LEU A 209 9.96 7.31 -0.53
CA LEU A 209 9.14 7.31 0.68
C LEU A 209 9.86 6.70 1.88
N ASN A 210 11.17 6.52 1.79
CA ASN A 210 11.96 6.15 2.96
C ASN A 210 12.08 7.36 3.88
N CYS A 211 11.90 7.16 5.18
CA CYS A 211 12.15 8.14 6.22
C CYS A 211 12.90 7.49 7.39
N GLU A 212 13.35 8.27 8.36
CA GLU A 212 14.15 7.78 9.50
C GLU A 212 13.49 6.65 10.30
N TYR A 213 12.16 6.54 10.27
CA TYR A 213 11.43 5.47 10.93
C TYR A 213 11.38 4.19 10.09
N PHE A 214 11.21 4.31 8.77
CA PHE A 214 10.88 3.16 7.93
C PHE A 214 11.20 3.31 6.44
N GLN A 215 11.32 2.16 5.75
CA GLN A 215 11.38 2.03 4.31
C GLN A 215 10.00 1.69 3.74
N ALA A 216 9.39 2.64 3.06
CA ALA A 216 8.11 2.47 2.43
C ALA A 216 8.20 1.84 1.03
N GLN A 217 7.14 1.13 0.64
CA GLN A 217 6.97 0.76 -0.76
C GLN A 217 6.46 1.97 -1.53
N SER A 218 6.90 2.15 -2.77
CA SER A 218 6.35 3.22 -3.59
C SER A 218 4.86 3.00 -3.87
N VAL A 219 4.12 4.11 -3.85
CA VAL A 219 2.78 4.26 -4.45
C VAL A 219 2.89 5.08 -5.74
N ILE A 220 1.77 5.32 -6.42
CA ILE A 220 1.67 6.35 -7.47
C ILE A 220 1.10 7.60 -6.79
N LEU A 221 1.67 8.77 -7.05
CA LEU A 221 1.12 10.03 -6.56
C LEU A 221 0.58 10.84 -7.73
N PHE A 222 -0.61 11.39 -7.59
CA PHE A 222 -1.16 12.39 -8.49
C PHE A 222 -1.22 13.74 -7.80
N ASP A 223 -0.85 14.80 -8.53
CA ASP A 223 -0.92 16.21 -8.11
C ASP A 223 -0.23 16.55 -6.77
N GLY A 224 0.56 15.60 -6.24
CA GLY A 224 1.22 15.69 -4.95
C GLY A 224 0.28 15.59 -3.75
N ASP A 225 -1.00 15.25 -3.95
CA ASP A 225 -2.03 15.21 -2.90
C ASP A 225 -2.90 13.94 -2.92
N VAL A 226 -2.84 13.13 -3.97
CA VAL A 226 -3.56 11.85 -4.08
C VAL A 226 -2.60 10.67 -4.17
N ALA A 227 -2.67 9.76 -3.20
CA ALA A 227 -2.02 8.45 -3.28
C ALA A 227 -2.92 7.46 -4.02
N PHE A 228 -2.38 6.82 -5.05
CA PHE A 228 -3.07 5.82 -5.86
C PHE A 228 -2.39 4.46 -5.74
N GLU A 229 -3.13 3.50 -5.19
CA GLU A 229 -2.68 2.11 -5.00
C GLU A 229 -3.48 1.17 -5.89
N ILE A 230 -2.78 0.21 -6.51
CA ILE A 230 -3.39 -0.78 -7.38
C ILE A 230 -3.50 -2.11 -6.63
N MET A 231 -4.73 -2.57 -6.41
CA MET A 231 -5.02 -3.93 -5.93
C MET A 231 -5.48 -4.81 -7.09
N VAL A 232 -5.25 -6.12 -7.02
CA VAL A 232 -5.49 -7.06 -8.13
C VAL A 232 -6.02 -8.39 -7.58
N SER A 233 -7.00 -8.32 -6.69
CA SER A 233 -7.62 -9.48 -6.06
C SER A 233 -9.07 -9.61 -6.51
N LYS A 234 -9.49 -10.80 -6.93
CA LYS A 234 -10.91 -11.10 -7.23
C LYS A 234 -11.76 -11.48 -6.02
N TYR A 235 -11.13 -11.71 -4.87
CA TYR A 235 -11.90 -11.95 -3.66
C TYR A 235 -12.56 -10.65 -3.24
N ASP A 236 -13.88 -10.68 -3.05
CA ASP A 236 -14.63 -9.58 -2.44
C ASP A 236 -13.89 -9.09 -1.20
N LEU A 237 -13.62 -7.81 -1.22
CA LEU A 237 -12.75 -7.13 -0.31
C LEU A 237 -13.48 -6.70 0.95
N SER A 238 -14.81 -6.59 0.88
CA SER A 238 -15.66 -6.45 2.07
C SER A 238 -15.50 -7.67 2.99
N ALA A 239 -15.44 -8.88 2.42
CA ALA A 239 -15.13 -10.12 3.15
C ALA A 239 -13.66 -10.22 3.62
N LYS A 240 -12.77 -9.35 3.13
CA LYS A 240 -11.35 -9.25 3.53
C LYS A 240 -10.96 -7.84 3.98
N ARG A 241 -11.84 -7.17 4.75
CA ARG A 241 -11.66 -5.82 5.34
C ARG A 241 -10.25 -5.57 5.90
N VAL A 242 -9.63 -6.61 6.47
CA VAL A 242 -8.25 -6.58 6.99
C VAL A 242 -7.23 -6.13 5.94
N LYS A 243 -7.30 -6.63 4.69
CA LYS A 243 -6.32 -6.28 3.64
C LYS A 243 -6.46 -4.83 3.19
N TYR A 244 -7.68 -4.31 3.17
CA TYR A 244 -7.96 -2.91 2.85
C TYR A 244 -7.45 -1.99 3.93
N ASN A 245 -7.80 -2.29 5.18
CA ASN A 245 -7.31 -1.53 6.32
C ASN A 245 -5.78 -1.51 6.34
N GLN A 246 -5.12 -2.65 6.09
CA GLN A 246 -3.66 -2.70 5.96
C GLN A 246 -3.13 -1.74 4.87
N LYS A 247 -3.78 -1.67 3.70
CA LYS A 247 -3.38 -0.79 2.61
C LYS A 247 -3.66 0.68 2.87
N ILE A 248 -4.77 0.98 3.54
CA ILE A 248 -5.10 2.33 3.98
C ILE A 248 -4.04 2.82 4.96
N ILE A 249 -3.73 2.01 5.96
CA ILE A 249 -2.75 2.36 7.00
C ILE A 249 -1.35 2.47 6.41
N GLN A 250 -0.97 1.55 5.51
CA GLN A 250 0.27 1.67 4.76
C GLN A 250 0.36 3.03 4.03
N SER A 251 -0.73 3.45 3.39
CA SER A 251 -0.76 4.71 2.64
C SER A 251 -0.76 5.94 3.54
N ILE A 252 -1.34 5.88 4.74
CA ILE A 252 -1.23 6.94 5.75
C ILE A 252 0.23 7.17 6.15
N LEU A 253 1.02 6.11 6.33
CA LEU A 253 2.43 6.25 6.66
C LEU A 253 3.26 6.74 5.49
N HIS A 254 2.92 6.28 4.29
CA HIS A 254 3.51 6.83 3.07
C HIS A 254 3.23 8.34 2.97
N SER A 255 2.04 8.80 3.39
CA SER A 255 1.71 10.22 3.50
C SER A 255 2.58 10.95 4.52
N LEU A 256 2.79 10.39 5.71
CA LEU A 256 3.73 10.95 6.70
C LEU A 256 5.14 11.09 6.11
N SER A 257 5.66 10.04 5.49
CA SER A 257 7.00 10.06 4.90
C SER A 257 7.13 11.10 3.79
N TYR A 258 6.13 11.17 2.91
CA TYR A 258 6.08 12.17 1.84
C TYR A 258 5.99 13.59 2.41
N TYR A 259 5.22 13.80 3.49
CA TYR A 259 5.15 15.07 4.20
C TYR A 259 6.49 15.47 4.81
N LYS A 260 7.18 14.57 5.52
CA LYS A 260 8.52 14.86 6.08
C LYS A 260 9.52 15.27 5.00
N ARG A 261 9.45 14.66 3.81
CA ARG A 261 10.34 14.97 2.69
C ARG A 261 10.01 16.30 2.01
N THR A 262 8.72 16.62 1.86
CA THR A 262 8.28 17.68 0.92
C THR A 262 7.48 18.82 1.55
N GLY A 263 7.04 18.68 2.80
CA GLY A 263 6.07 19.55 3.46
C GLY A 263 4.64 19.43 2.93
N LYS A 264 4.37 18.57 1.93
CA LYS A 264 3.04 18.40 1.32
C LYS A 264 2.30 17.22 1.95
N LYS A 265 1.03 17.44 2.33
CA LYS A 265 0.17 16.39 2.89
C LYS A 265 -0.60 15.69 1.75
N ILE A 266 -0.57 14.36 1.72
CA ILE A 266 -1.51 13.59 0.90
C ILE A 266 -2.88 13.69 1.55
N ARG A 267 -3.88 14.15 0.79
CA ARG A 267 -5.24 14.42 1.24
C ARG A 267 -6.22 13.34 0.83
N LYS A 268 -5.87 12.50 -0.13
CA LYS A 268 -6.75 11.47 -0.66
C LYS A 268 -5.98 10.19 -0.91
N LEU A 269 -6.57 9.07 -0.51
CA LEU A 269 -6.14 7.74 -0.91
C LEU A 269 -7.18 7.15 -1.85
N VAL A 270 -6.70 6.59 -2.95
CA VAL A 270 -7.48 5.85 -3.93
C VAL A 270 -6.90 4.45 -4.06
N ILE A 271 -7.71 3.44 -3.81
CA ILE A 271 -7.37 2.03 -4.05
C ILE A 271 -8.22 1.53 -5.22
N TYR A 272 -7.58 1.33 -6.37
CA TYR A 272 -8.24 0.81 -7.55
C TYR A 272 -8.06 -0.72 -7.64
N ASN A 273 -9.16 -1.46 -7.80
CA ASN A 273 -9.16 -2.88 -8.08
C ASN A 273 -9.87 -3.18 -9.41
N PRO A 274 -9.12 -3.30 -10.53
CA PRO A 274 -9.70 -3.57 -11.84
C PRO A 274 -10.39 -4.94 -11.90
N LEU A 275 -9.99 -5.91 -11.08
CA LEU A 275 -10.54 -7.26 -11.18
C LEU A 275 -11.96 -7.36 -10.63
N LEU A 276 -12.34 -6.48 -9.71
CA LEU A 276 -13.69 -6.32 -9.19
C LEU A 276 -14.44 -5.16 -9.85
N GLY A 277 -13.75 -4.36 -10.66
CA GLY A 277 -14.33 -3.15 -11.25
C GLY A 277 -14.66 -2.09 -10.19
N GLU A 278 -13.88 -2.03 -9.11
CA GLU A 278 -14.14 -1.18 -7.94
C GLU A 278 -12.99 -0.19 -7.70
N GLU A 279 -13.34 0.95 -7.12
CA GLU A 279 -12.42 1.89 -6.51
C GLU A 279 -12.88 2.20 -5.09
N HIS A 280 -11.93 2.35 -4.18
CA HIS A 280 -12.20 2.80 -2.83
C HIS A 280 -11.44 4.08 -2.56
N VAL A 281 -12.17 5.07 -2.05
CA VAL A 281 -11.68 6.41 -1.81
C VAL A 281 -11.73 6.70 -0.31
N VAL A 282 -10.64 7.25 0.20
CA VAL A 282 -10.53 7.71 1.59
C VAL A 282 -9.97 9.12 1.59
N GLU A 283 -10.71 10.05 2.18
CA GLU A 283 -10.26 11.41 2.40
C GLU A 283 -9.47 11.49 3.72
N LEU A 284 -8.30 12.12 3.68
CA LEU A 284 -7.31 12.22 4.76
C LEU A 284 -7.28 13.65 5.31
N LYS A 285 -8.43 14.18 5.72
CA LYS A 285 -8.59 15.62 6.03
C LYS A 285 -7.88 16.05 7.32
N ASP A 286 -7.78 15.15 8.31
CA ASP A 286 -7.38 15.51 9.68
C ASP A 286 -6.36 14.54 10.28
N ILE A 287 -5.36 14.10 9.49
CA ILE A 287 -4.29 13.27 10.06
C ILE A 287 -3.33 14.15 10.86
N ASP A 288 -3.25 13.87 12.15
CA ASP A 288 -2.23 14.40 13.04
C ASP A 288 -0.93 13.61 12.83
N PHE A 289 0.01 14.23 12.11
CA PHE A 289 1.31 13.62 11.84
C PHE A 289 2.26 13.68 13.03
N GLU A 290 2.10 14.64 13.93
CA GLU A 290 2.92 14.74 15.14
C GLU A 290 2.59 13.58 16.07
N LEU A 291 1.30 13.34 16.31
CA LEU A 291 0.84 12.19 17.10
C LEU A 291 1.25 10.85 16.48
N LEU A 292 1.17 10.74 15.14
CA LEU A 292 1.60 9.53 14.44
C LEU A 292 3.11 9.29 14.58
N GLU A 293 3.90 10.35 14.54
CA GLU A 293 5.35 10.31 14.70
C GLU A 293 5.76 9.92 16.12
N GLU A 294 5.14 10.51 17.15
CA GLU A 294 5.35 10.14 18.56
C GLU A 294 5.06 8.65 18.82
N ALA A 295 3.98 8.13 18.22
CA ALA A 295 3.65 6.72 18.32
C ALA A 295 4.70 5.82 17.65
N LEU A 296 5.21 6.21 16.48
CA LEU A 296 6.25 5.48 15.76
C LEU A 296 7.57 5.46 16.55
N ASP A 297 7.97 6.58 17.14
CA ASP A 297 9.20 6.71 17.92
C ASP A 297 9.17 5.83 19.18
N LYS A 298 8.03 5.82 19.88
CA LYS A 298 7.79 4.95 21.03
C LYS A 298 7.89 3.47 20.65
N ASP A 299 7.25 3.07 19.55
CA ASP A 299 7.26 1.68 19.09
C ASP A 299 8.65 1.24 18.63
N LEU A 300 9.39 2.11 17.94
CA LEU A 300 10.78 1.85 17.56
C LEU A 300 11.68 1.67 18.78
N THR A 301 11.53 2.53 19.79
CA THR A 301 12.27 2.46 21.06
C THR A 301 11.97 1.16 21.81
N ALA A 302 10.70 0.77 21.89
CA ALA A 302 10.29 -0.50 22.50
C ALA A 302 10.86 -1.71 21.75
N PHE A 303 10.85 -1.68 20.42
CA PHE A 303 11.42 -2.74 19.59
C PHE A 303 12.93 -2.89 19.81
N GLN A 304 13.67 -1.78 19.79
CA GLN A 304 15.11 -1.77 20.04
C GLN A 304 15.45 -2.31 21.44
N SER A 305 14.67 -1.91 22.46
CA SER A 305 14.83 -2.36 23.85
C SER A 305 14.58 -3.86 24.02
N ASN A 306 13.53 -4.40 23.40
CA ASN A 306 13.20 -5.83 23.45
C ASN A 306 14.24 -6.70 22.72
N ARG A 307 14.83 -6.21 21.63
CA ARG A 307 15.89 -6.93 20.92
C ARG A 307 17.19 -6.99 21.73
N LEU A 308 17.55 -5.92 22.43
CA LEU A 308 18.68 -5.91 23.37
C LEU A 308 18.50 -6.94 24.50
N HIS A 309 17.26 -7.17 24.96
CA HIS A 309 16.96 -8.24 25.93
C HIS A 309 16.92 -9.66 25.33
N ASN A 310 16.51 -9.82 24.06
CA ASN A 310 16.34 -11.13 23.43
C ASN A 310 17.57 -11.67 22.69
N ASN A 311 18.70 -10.96 22.70
CA ASN A 311 19.98 -11.42 22.13
C ASN A 311 20.54 -12.70 22.78
N ASN A 312 19.91 -13.24 23.84
CA ASN A 312 20.28 -14.52 24.43
C ASN A 312 19.54 -15.74 23.87
N ASN A 313 18.50 -15.63 23.02
CA ASN A 313 17.67 -16.82 22.72
C ASN A 313 17.05 -16.99 21.32
N TYR A 314 17.34 -16.17 20.31
CA TYR A 314 16.74 -16.38 18.98
C TYR A 314 17.72 -16.24 17.80
N PHE A 315 18.49 -17.31 17.55
CA PHE A 315 18.96 -17.67 16.21
C PHE A 315 18.27 -18.97 15.78
N ARG A 316 17.02 -18.87 15.36
CA ARG A 316 16.37 -19.87 14.51
C ARG A 316 15.10 -19.28 13.90
N ILE A 317 14.84 -19.68 12.66
CA ILE A 317 13.64 -19.46 11.82
C ILE A 317 13.78 -18.22 10.92
N LEU A 318 13.56 -18.26 9.60
CA LEU A 318 13.56 -19.25 8.51
C LEU A 318 13.40 -18.40 7.22
N TYR A 319 13.89 -18.91 6.09
CA TYR A 319 13.87 -18.30 4.75
C TYR A 319 12.53 -17.72 4.28
#